data_AF-A0A2R5L9H4-F1
#
_entry.id   AF-A0A2R5L9H4-F1
#
_cell.length_a   1.000
_cell.length_b   1.000
_cell.length_c   1.000
_cell.angle_alpha   90.00
_cell.angle_beta   90.00
_cell.angle_gamma   90.00
#
_symmetry.space_group_name_H-M   'P 1'
#
loop_
_entity.id
_entity.type
_entity.pdbx_description
1 polymer ?
#
loop_
_entity_poly.entity_id
_entity_poly.type
_entity_poly.pdbx_seq_one_letter_code
_entity_poly.pdbx_strand_id
1 'polypeptide(L)'
;LPSSCRYYEVDLPQVVQKKCEVIANSPQLSDLAGTPTGTGAWTHYCVLTRDLAQTDGLKTTLEERRFDFDLPTLILAECVLSYLDVDDSNALIKWTTHEFSNCAFVVYEQVYPSDGFGMFMLQHFATLGSPLKSLHNFPDPSSLMSRYQSLGYDECKCIGMNDFFTWLDDMKRIRSLEPFDEFEEWHEKCNHYALTVATKGRELVSLPFFKDVDRTPIPLFSAPIKPACVWKHHKAPQELWRAAHSSVILSKDTVLTACGFANSDGVHKRVFTPVLTDLEANTTRQIAIDSEEAFDGRQHACVVRFVDGSVFINGGRTSPLHACQDDIMLHPCGGKPDRFTATCIKCNFAPKPRWRHTLNVVQSHGREFAFLFGGRTPHDPALNDCYVYSATTNTWTEIPRSAETPSRRHSHAAVTVNDTKVLVTCGLGENEVPSKSIYSYDAECGAWEALRVSGVMERYSHSAHFLQPNLLLLVGGVSRNHARPCGIGVVNLTSGQCVEVAFPCQSPERPIMLFKHASVLCEDAIVVTGGGGNCFSFGTHFNKWIVKIDVRSCLSNL
;
A
#
# COMPACT_ATOMS: atom_id res chain seq x y z
N LEU A 1 -7.23 5.49 -36.95
CA LEU A 1 -7.22 4.05 -36.57
C LEU A 1 -6.40 3.28 -37.62
N PRO A 2 -5.73 2.17 -37.29
CA PRO A 2 -5.05 1.33 -38.28
C PRO A 2 -6.04 0.90 -39.38
N SER A 3 -5.67 1.03 -40.64
CA SER A 3 -6.56 0.72 -41.78
C SER A 3 -6.87 -0.78 -41.91
N SER A 4 -6.10 -1.63 -41.24
CA SER A 4 -6.27 -3.09 -41.23
C SER A 4 -7.22 -3.61 -40.14
N CYS A 5 -7.78 -2.73 -39.30
CA CYS A 5 -8.64 -3.11 -38.18
C CYS A 5 -9.99 -2.43 -38.27
N ARG A 6 -11.02 -3.09 -37.76
CA ARG A 6 -12.36 -2.52 -37.57
C ARG A 6 -12.76 -2.62 -36.11
N TYR A 7 -13.35 -1.56 -35.59
CA TYR A 7 -13.63 -1.43 -34.16
C TYR A 7 -15.12 -1.56 -33.89
N TYR A 8 -15.45 -2.38 -32.91
CA TYR A 8 -16.81 -2.61 -32.45
C TYR A 8 -16.87 -2.41 -30.95
N GLU A 9 -17.87 -1.67 -30.51
CA GLU A 9 -18.08 -1.37 -29.10
C GLU A 9 -19.53 -1.69 -28.73
N VAL A 10 -19.73 -2.30 -27.57
CA VAL A 10 -21.05 -2.70 -27.09
C VAL A 10 -21.28 -2.07 -25.73
N ASP A 11 -22.39 -1.34 -25.57
CA ASP A 11 -22.70 -0.64 -24.33
C ASP A 11 -24.21 -0.45 -24.17
N LEU A 12 -24.62 0.01 -22.99
CA LEU A 12 -26.02 0.29 -22.66
C LEU A 12 -26.56 1.49 -23.46
N PRO A 13 -27.88 1.54 -23.73
CA PRO A 13 -28.49 2.52 -24.64
C PRO A 13 -28.10 3.98 -24.37
N GLN A 14 -28.12 4.38 -23.10
CA GLN A 14 -27.83 5.75 -22.69
C GLN A 14 -26.37 6.14 -22.93
N VAL A 15 -25.44 5.20 -22.72
CA VAL A 15 -23.99 5.43 -22.94
C VAL A 15 -23.71 5.51 -24.43
N VAL A 16 -24.28 4.60 -25.22
CA VAL A 16 -24.15 4.61 -26.70
C VAL A 16 -24.67 5.91 -27.29
N GLN A 17 -25.85 6.36 -26.87
CA GLN A 17 -26.41 7.64 -27.32
C GLN A 17 -25.43 8.78 -27.07
N LYS A 18 -24.89 8.87 -25.84
CA LYS A 18 -23.95 9.94 -25.48
C LYS A 18 -22.65 9.87 -26.28
N LYS A 19 -22.12 8.67 -26.52
CA LYS A 19 -20.92 8.47 -27.35
C LYS A 19 -21.17 8.92 -28.78
N CYS A 20 -22.31 8.59 -29.37
CA CYS A 20 -22.69 9.03 -30.71
C CYS A 20 -22.76 10.56 -30.81
N GLU A 21 -23.38 11.21 -29.82
CA GLU A 21 -23.43 12.69 -29.74
C GLU A 21 -22.02 13.30 -29.67
N VAL A 22 -21.13 12.74 -28.85
CA VAL A 22 -19.76 13.26 -28.69
C VAL A 22 -18.96 13.10 -29.98
N ILE A 23 -19.05 11.94 -30.65
CA ILE A 23 -18.36 11.69 -31.91
C ILE A 23 -18.85 12.66 -32.99
N ALA A 24 -20.17 12.79 -33.16
CA ALA A 24 -20.76 13.66 -34.17
C ALA A 24 -20.41 15.15 -33.97
N ASN A 25 -20.21 15.58 -32.72
CA ASN A 25 -19.87 16.96 -32.39
C ASN A 25 -18.36 17.22 -32.31
N SER A 26 -17.51 16.21 -32.52
CA SER A 26 -16.06 16.35 -32.55
C SER A 26 -15.53 16.05 -33.96
N PRO A 27 -14.99 17.05 -34.68
CA PRO A 27 -14.36 16.83 -35.98
C PRO A 27 -13.25 15.78 -35.90
N GLN A 28 -12.42 15.81 -34.85
CA GLN A 28 -11.31 14.87 -34.68
C GLN A 28 -11.80 13.42 -34.52
N LEU A 29 -12.85 13.19 -33.73
CA LEU A 29 -13.40 11.84 -33.55
C LEU A 29 -14.17 11.38 -34.79
N SER A 30 -14.88 12.28 -35.45
CA SER A 30 -15.56 11.99 -36.72
C SER A 30 -14.58 11.58 -37.81
N ASP A 31 -13.46 12.30 -37.95
CA ASP A 31 -12.40 11.95 -38.91
C ASP A 31 -11.80 10.56 -38.62
N LEU A 32 -11.62 10.22 -37.33
CA LEU A 32 -11.10 8.91 -36.92
C LEU A 32 -12.10 7.76 -37.13
N ALA A 33 -13.39 8.00 -36.83
CA ALA A 33 -14.46 7.03 -37.03
C ALA A 33 -14.75 6.79 -38.52
N GLY A 34 -14.57 7.84 -39.34
CA GLY A 34 -14.74 7.84 -40.78
C GLY A 34 -16.14 8.30 -41.22
N THR A 35 -16.60 7.87 -42.38
CA THR A 35 -17.88 8.34 -42.92
C THR A 35 -19.06 7.64 -42.23
N PRO A 36 -20.10 8.38 -41.78
CA PRO A 36 -21.31 7.78 -41.24
C PRO A 36 -21.96 6.82 -42.25
N THR A 37 -22.30 5.62 -41.80
CA THR A 37 -23.00 4.59 -42.59
C THR A 37 -24.38 4.23 -42.02
N GLY A 38 -24.70 4.73 -40.83
CA GLY A 38 -25.98 4.60 -40.15
C GLY A 38 -25.87 5.06 -38.70
N THR A 39 -26.98 5.01 -37.95
CA THR A 39 -26.97 5.34 -36.52
C THR A 39 -25.99 4.43 -35.77
N GLY A 40 -25.02 5.04 -35.07
CA GLY A 40 -23.97 4.33 -34.34
C GLY A 40 -22.94 3.59 -35.22
N ALA A 41 -22.87 3.86 -36.52
CA ALA A 41 -21.91 3.20 -37.41
C ALA A 41 -21.23 4.16 -38.38
N TRP A 42 -19.91 3.97 -38.49
CA TRP A 42 -19.01 4.65 -39.40
C TRP A 42 -18.15 3.62 -40.14
N THR A 43 -17.38 4.06 -41.13
CA THR A 43 -16.55 3.15 -41.95
C THR A 43 -15.53 2.36 -41.14
N HIS A 44 -14.99 2.92 -40.05
CA HIS A 44 -13.93 2.29 -39.24
C HIS A 44 -14.37 1.89 -37.82
N TYR A 45 -15.51 2.39 -37.35
CA TYR A 45 -15.99 2.22 -35.98
C TYR A 45 -17.50 1.98 -35.94
N CYS A 46 -17.94 1.07 -35.09
CA CYS A 46 -19.34 0.82 -34.81
C CYS A 46 -19.57 0.71 -33.30
N VAL A 47 -20.62 1.36 -32.81
CA VAL A 47 -21.09 1.21 -31.43
C VAL A 47 -22.51 0.66 -31.44
N LEU A 48 -22.74 -0.38 -30.64
CA LEU A 48 -23.98 -1.13 -30.59
C LEU A 48 -24.63 -1.00 -29.22
N THR A 49 -25.94 -0.80 -29.22
CA THR A 49 -26.76 -0.82 -28.00
C THR A 49 -27.14 -2.25 -27.67
N ARG A 50 -26.52 -2.84 -26.65
CA ARG A 50 -26.91 -4.14 -26.07
C ARG A 50 -26.58 -4.18 -24.58
N ASP A 51 -27.39 -4.93 -23.84
CA ASP A 51 -27.06 -5.33 -22.48
C ASP A 51 -26.19 -6.60 -22.56
N LEU A 52 -24.95 -6.51 -22.09
CA LEU A 52 -24.01 -7.63 -22.10
C LEU A 52 -24.39 -8.74 -21.11
N ALA A 53 -25.33 -8.50 -20.20
CA ALA A 53 -25.94 -9.57 -19.41
C ALA A 53 -26.82 -10.51 -20.27
N GLN A 54 -27.20 -10.10 -21.47
CA GLN A 54 -28.08 -10.83 -22.37
C GLN A 54 -27.35 -11.13 -23.70
N THR A 55 -26.97 -12.38 -23.91
CA THR A 55 -26.28 -12.81 -25.13
C THR A 55 -27.23 -13.05 -26.32
N ASP A 56 -28.53 -13.21 -26.06
CA ASP A 56 -29.53 -13.43 -27.09
C ASP A 56 -29.61 -12.26 -28.09
N GLY A 57 -29.44 -12.59 -29.38
CA GLY A 57 -29.46 -11.61 -30.47
C GLY A 57 -28.21 -10.74 -30.59
N LEU A 58 -27.20 -10.90 -29.73
CA LEU A 58 -25.92 -10.17 -29.84
C LEU A 58 -25.22 -10.48 -31.17
N LYS A 59 -25.15 -11.76 -31.55
CA LYS A 59 -24.61 -12.21 -32.84
C LYS A 59 -25.30 -11.51 -34.01
N THR A 60 -26.63 -11.59 -34.07
CA THR A 60 -27.43 -11.01 -35.15
C THR A 60 -27.15 -9.50 -35.30
N THR A 61 -27.07 -8.76 -34.20
CA THR A 61 -26.76 -7.31 -34.25
C THR A 61 -25.34 -7.03 -34.75
N LEU A 62 -24.36 -7.86 -34.39
CA LEU A 62 -23.00 -7.74 -34.90
C LEU A 62 -22.96 -8.03 -36.42
N GLU A 63 -23.63 -9.09 -36.87
CA GLU A 63 -23.74 -9.45 -38.30
C GLU A 63 -24.44 -8.35 -39.12
N GLU A 64 -25.50 -7.74 -38.60
CA GLU A 64 -26.17 -6.57 -39.20
C GLU A 64 -25.21 -5.38 -39.40
N ARG A 65 -24.18 -5.28 -38.56
CA ARG A 65 -23.09 -4.29 -38.67
C ARG A 65 -21.87 -4.80 -39.42
N ARG A 66 -22.04 -5.93 -40.13
CA ARG A 66 -21.03 -6.60 -40.95
C ARG A 66 -19.80 -6.98 -40.13
N PHE A 67 -20.00 -7.40 -38.88
CA PHE A 67 -18.97 -8.07 -38.11
C PHE A 67 -18.71 -9.45 -38.74
N ASP A 68 -17.45 -9.82 -38.87
CA ASP A 68 -17.03 -11.09 -39.43
C ASP A 68 -16.39 -11.95 -38.33
N PHE A 69 -17.08 -13.02 -37.92
CA PHE A 69 -16.67 -13.91 -36.83
C PHE A 69 -15.53 -14.86 -37.21
N ASP A 70 -15.21 -14.96 -38.51
CA ASP A 70 -14.09 -15.79 -38.99
C ASP A 70 -12.75 -15.05 -38.95
N LEU A 71 -12.75 -13.72 -38.72
CA LEU A 71 -11.54 -12.93 -38.58
C LEU A 71 -10.95 -13.01 -37.17
N PRO A 72 -9.61 -12.95 -37.03
CA PRO A 72 -8.95 -12.86 -35.73
C PRO A 72 -9.46 -11.66 -34.93
N THR A 73 -10.08 -11.94 -33.79
CA THR A 73 -10.76 -10.91 -32.99
C THR A 73 -10.09 -10.69 -31.64
N LEU A 74 -9.80 -9.43 -31.33
CA LEU A 74 -9.41 -8.99 -29.98
C LEU A 74 -10.66 -8.48 -29.24
N ILE A 75 -11.02 -9.14 -28.15
CA ILE A 75 -12.13 -8.76 -27.26
C ILE A 75 -11.51 -8.11 -26.02
N LEU A 76 -11.93 -6.88 -25.72
CA LEU A 76 -11.42 -6.11 -24.59
C LEU A 76 -12.53 -5.90 -23.56
N ALA A 77 -12.28 -6.28 -22.30
CA ALA A 77 -13.14 -5.93 -21.17
C ALA A 77 -12.30 -5.29 -20.05
N GLU A 78 -12.31 -3.97 -19.98
CA GLU A 78 -11.62 -3.22 -18.93
C GLU A 78 -12.60 -2.86 -17.82
N CYS A 79 -12.54 -3.56 -16.69
CA CYS A 79 -13.49 -3.42 -15.58
C CYS A 79 -14.95 -3.50 -16.04
N VAL A 80 -15.31 -4.55 -16.78
CA VAL A 80 -16.70 -4.75 -17.27
C VAL A 80 -17.34 -5.96 -16.61
N LEU A 81 -16.69 -7.13 -16.72
CA LEU A 81 -17.25 -8.41 -16.27
C LEU A 81 -17.44 -8.47 -14.75
N SER A 82 -16.67 -7.70 -13.99
CA SER A 82 -16.78 -7.65 -12.53
C SER A 82 -18.10 -7.04 -12.03
N TYR A 83 -18.83 -6.29 -12.86
CA TYR A 83 -20.13 -5.71 -12.51
C TYR A 83 -21.34 -6.60 -12.88
N LEU A 84 -21.13 -7.59 -13.75
CA LEU A 84 -22.17 -8.52 -14.19
C LEU A 84 -22.37 -9.64 -13.17
N ASP A 85 -23.58 -10.18 -13.10
CA ASP A 85 -23.82 -11.40 -12.32
C ASP A 85 -22.96 -12.55 -12.88
N VAL A 86 -22.60 -13.49 -12.01
CA VAL A 86 -21.64 -14.55 -12.36
C VAL A 86 -22.15 -15.41 -13.51
N ASP A 87 -23.44 -15.73 -13.50
CA ASP A 87 -24.07 -16.55 -14.55
C ASP A 87 -24.07 -15.81 -15.89
N ASP A 88 -24.42 -14.51 -15.89
CA ASP A 88 -24.47 -13.69 -17.10
C ASP A 88 -23.07 -13.48 -17.70
N SER A 89 -22.08 -13.14 -16.87
CA SER A 89 -20.70 -13.00 -17.34
C SER A 89 -20.11 -14.32 -17.82
N ASN A 90 -20.44 -15.45 -17.19
CA ASN A 90 -20.05 -16.76 -17.69
C ASN A 90 -20.75 -17.11 -19.01
N ALA A 91 -22.02 -16.75 -19.16
CA ALA A 91 -22.76 -16.93 -20.41
C ALA A 91 -22.13 -16.12 -21.55
N LEU A 92 -21.70 -14.88 -21.28
CA LEU A 92 -20.98 -14.04 -22.24
C LEU A 92 -19.64 -14.64 -22.64
N ILE A 93 -18.81 -15.05 -21.67
CA ILE A 93 -17.50 -15.70 -21.94
C ILE A 93 -17.68 -17.01 -22.73
N LYS A 94 -18.73 -17.80 -22.42
CA LYS A 94 -19.01 -19.04 -23.16
C LYS A 94 -19.55 -18.76 -24.56
N TRP A 95 -20.35 -17.70 -24.71
CA TRP A 95 -20.84 -17.26 -26.00
C TRP A 95 -19.67 -16.88 -26.92
N THR A 96 -18.64 -16.19 -26.41
CA THR A 96 -17.47 -15.85 -27.23
C THR A 96 -16.67 -17.08 -27.68
N THR A 97 -16.60 -18.16 -26.89
CA THR A 97 -15.92 -19.39 -27.34
C THR A 97 -16.73 -20.20 -28.33
N HIS A 98 -18.06 -20.01 -28.37
CA HIS A 98 -18.95 -20.63 -29.35
C HIS A 98 -18.97 -19.90 -30.69
N GLU A 99 -19.03 -18.56 -30.67
CA GLU A 99 -19.19 -17.77 -31.90
C GLU A 99 -17.88 -17.48 -32.63
N PHE A 100 -16.76 -17.35 -31.92
CA PHE A 100 -15.48 -16.98 -32.52
C PHE A 100 -14.59 -18.21 -32.72
N SER A 101 -14.15 -18.43 -33.96
CA SER A 101 -13.19 -19.49 -34.28
C SER A 101 -11.76 -19.13 -33.86
N ASN A 102 -11.44 -17.83 -33.82
CA ASN A 102 -10.12 -17.31 -33.42
C ASN A 102 -10.25 -15.97 -32.68
N CYS A 103 -10.03 -15.97 -31.36
CA CYS A 103 -10.11 -14.74 -30.57
C CYS A 103 -9.14 -14.70 -29.38
N ALA A 104 -8.82 -13.49 -28.94
CA ALA A 104 -8.15 -13.22 -27.67
C ALA A 104 -9.06 -12.36 -26.81
N PHE A 105 -9.43 -12.84 -25.63
CA PHE A 105 -10.17 -12.09 -24.63
C PHE A 105 -9.18 -11.50 -23.61
N VAL A 106 -9.00 -10.19 -23.64
CA VAL A 106 -8.14 -9.44 -22.73
C VAL A 106 -9.01 -8.73 -21.70
N VAL A 107 -8.78 -9.03 -20.42
CA VAL A 107 -9.58 -8.53 -19.32
C VAL A 107 -8.69 -7.91 -18.24
N TYR A 108 -8.98 -6.67 -17.87
CA TYR A 108 -8.38 -6.00 -16.73
C TYR A 108 -9.43 -5.83 -15.64
N GLU A 109 -9.30 -6.53 -14.53
CA GLU A 109 -10.30 -6.55 -13.46
C GLU A 109 -9.69 -6.72 -12.06
N GLN A 110 -10.52 -6.54 -11.04
CA GLN A 110 -10.12 -6.59 -9.65
C GLN A 110 -9.84 -8.03 -9.18
N VAL A 111 -8.96 -8.17 -8.18
CA VAL A 111 -8.64 -9.42 -7.46
C VAL A 111 -8.41 -9.15 -5.96
N TYR A 112 -8.34 -10.22 -5.17
CA TYR A 112 -8.05 -10.28 -3.74
C TYR A 112 -8.98 -9.42 -2.87
N PRO A 113 -10.27 -9.78 -2.70
CA PRO A 113 -11.25 -8.95 -1.98
C PRO A 113 -11.10 -8.93 -0.45
N SER A 114 -10.20 -9.73 0.12
CA SER A 114 -10.31 -10.18 1.51
C SER A 114 -9.49 -9.40 2.53
N ASP A 115 -8.56 -8.54 2.13
CA ASP A 115 -7.81 -7.70 3.06
C ASP A 115 -8.47 -6.32 3.27
N GLY A 116 -7.86 -5.48 4.10
CA GLY A 116 -8.40 -4.17 4.42
C GLY A 116 -8.59 -3.25 3.20
N PHE A 117 -7.75 -3.36 2.16
CA PHE A 117 -7.90 -2.55 0.95
C PHE A 117 -8.97 -3.15 0.04
N GLY A 118 -8.97 -4.46 -0.19
CA GLY A 118 -9.99 -5.16 -0.96
C GLY A 118 -11.41 -4.95 -0.40
N MET A 119 -11.56 -4.98 0.93
CA MET A 119 -12.84 -4.69 1.58
C MET A 119 -13.29 -3.23 1.39
N PHE A 120 -12.37 -2.27 1.47
CA PHE A 120 -12.69 -0.87 1.23
C PHE A 120 -13.09 -0.62 -0.23
N MET A 121 -12.40 -1.25 -1.18
CA MET A 121 -12.73 -1.24 -2.60
C MET A 121 -14.15 -1.78 -2.86
N LEU A 122 -14.49 -2.95 -2.30
CA LEU A 122 -15.83 -3.52 -2.41
C LEU A 122 -16.91 -2.59 -1.85
N GLN A 123 -16.67 -2.00 -0.68
CA GLN A 123 -17.61 -1.08 -0.04
C GLN A 123 -17.84 0.20 -0.88
N HIS A 124 -16.78 0.73 -1.48
CA HIS A 124 -16.87 1.90 -2.36
C HIS A 124 -17.81 1.63 -3.54
N PHE A 125 -17.58 0.55 -4.29
CA PHE A 125 -18.40 0.18 -5.45
C PHE A 125 -19.84 -0.14 -5.06
N ALA A 126 -20.07 -0.81 -3.93
CA ALA A 126 -21.42 -1.02 -3.41
C ALA A 126 -22.14 0.30 -3.10
N THR A 127 -21.44 1.30 -2.55
CA THR A 127 -22.01 2.62 -2.22
C THR A 127 -22.38 3.42 -3.47
N LEU A 128 -21.66 3.23 -4.58
CA LEU A 128 -21.98 3.84 -5.88
C LEU A 128 -23.14 3.15 -6.61
N GLY A 129 -23.67 2.04 -6.09
CA GLY A 129 -24.69 1.24 -6.77
C GLY A 129 -24.14 0.36 -7.89
N SER A 130 -22.83 0.11 -7.93
CA SER A 130 -22.15 -0.70 -8.93
C SER A 130 -21.28 -1.78 -8.28
N PRO A 131 -21.85 -2.70 -7.47
CA PRO A 131 -21.09 -3.69 -6.72
C PRO A 131 -20.26 -4.59 -7.64
N LEU A 132 -19.07 -4.99 -7.19
CA LEU A 132 -18.24 -6.00 -7.86
C LEU A 132 -18.77 -7.39 -7.53
N LYS A 133 -19.53 -7.98 -8.46
CA LYS A 133 -20.36 -9.18 -8.22
C LYS A 133 -19.61 -10.50 -8.37
N SER A 134 -18.59 -10.55 -9.25
CA SER A 134 -17.88 -11.80 -9.55
C SER A 134 -16.66 -12.07 -8.65
N LEU A 135 -16.23 -11.05 -7.90
CA LEU A 135 -14.94 -11.06 -7.21
C LEU A 135 -14.83 -12.11 -6.10
N HIS A 136 -15.94 -12.49 -5.47
CA HIS A 136 -15.95 -13.57 -4.46
C HIS A 136 -15.86 -14.97 -5.09
N ASN A 137 -16.32 -15.13 -6.33
CA ASN A 137 -16.27 -16.40 -7.06
C ASN A 137 -14.91 -16.60 -7.73
N PHE A 138 -14.29 -15.52 -8.19
CA PHE A 138 -12.99 -15.52 -8.84
C PHE A 138 -12.04 -14.53 -8.15
N PRO A 139 -11.62 -14.82 -6.90
CA PRO A 139 -10.90 -13.87 -6.07
C PRO A 139 -9.44 -13.68 -6.46
N ASP A 140 -8.88 -14.52 -7.32
CA ASP A 140 -7.44 -14.51 -7.62
C ASP A 140 -7.12 -14.92 -9.07
N PRO A 141 -5.91 -14.63 -9.57
CA PRO A 141 -5.48 -14.99 -10.92
C PRO A 141 -5.65 -16.48 -11.29
N SER A 142 -5.48 -17.40 -10.33
CA SER A 142 -5.62 -18.83 -10.60
C SER A 142 -7.09 -19.22 -10.82
N SER A 143 -7.98 -18.64 -10.02
CA SER A 143 -9.43 -18.81 -10.18
C SER A 143 -9.95 -18.20 -11.48
N LEU A 144 -9.40 -17.04 -11.91
CA LEU A 144 -9.71 -16.42 -13.20
C LEU A 144 -9.24 -17.31 -14.36
N MET A 145 -7.99 -17.80 -14.31
CA MET A 145 -7.50 -18.72 -15.34
C MET A 145 -8.38 -19.98 -15.46
N SER A 146 -8.73 -20.57 -14.31
CA SER A 146 -9.61 -21.75 -14.25
C SER A 146 -10.99 -21.45 -14.84
N ARG A 147 -11.54 -20.26 -14.58
CA ARG A 147 -12.82 -19.80 -15.14
C ARG A 147 -12.79 -19.83 -16.67
N TYR A 148 -11.85 -19.14 -17.31
CA TYR A 148 -11.80 -19.06 -18.78
C TYR A 148 -11.58 -20.43 -19.42
N GLN A 149 -10.68 -21.25 -18.85
CA GLN A 149 -10.43 -22.62 -19.33
C GLN A 149 -11.70 -23.48 -19.25
N SER A 150 -12.43 -23.41 -18.13
CA SER A 150 -13.69 -24.16 -17.95
C SER A 150 -14.79 -23.73 -18.92
N LEU A 151 -14.71 -22.51 -19.46
CA LEU A 151 -15.68 -21.93 -20.39
C LEU A 151 -15.27 -22.07 -21.87
N GLY A 152 -14.22 -22.85 -22.17
CA GLY A 152 -13.90 -23.30 -23.52
C GLY A 152 -12.73 -22.57 -24.21
N TYR A 153 -12.01 -21.71 -23.49
CA TYR A 153 -10.75 -21.13 -23.96
C TYR A 153 -9.62 -22.16 -23.92
N ASP A 154 -8.78 -22.18 -24.96
CA ASP A 154 -7.75 -23.20 -25.15
C ASP A 154 -6.51 -22.89 -24.30
N GLU A 155 -6.13 -21.61 -24.22
CA GLU A 155 -5.01 -21.11 -23.43
C GLU A 155 -5.46 -19.89 -22.61
N CYS A 156 -4.96 -19.77 -21.39
CA CYS A 156 -5.26 -18.63 -20.53
C CYS A 156 -4.08 -18.34 -19.60
N LYS A 157 -3.75 -17.06 -19.47
CA LYS A 157 -2.73 -16.57 -18.54
C LYS A 157 -3.26 -15.32 -17.84
N CYS A 158 -2.97 -15.20 -16.55
CA CYS A 158 -3.38 -14.06 -15.73
C CYS A 158 -2.21 -13.61 -14.86
N ILE A 159 -1.96 -12.31 -14.80
CA ILE A 159 -0.89 -11.72 -14.00
C ILE A 159 -1.41 -10.56 -13.16
N GLY A 160 -0.79 -10.34 -12.00
CA GLY A 160 -1.05 -9.14 -11.20
C GLY A 160 -0.38 -7.91 -11.80
N MET A 161 -0.85 -6.72 -11.43
CA MET A 161 -0.27 -5.47 -11.97
C MET A 161 1.13 -5.19 -11.45
N ASN A 162 1.53 -5.72 -10.30
CA ASN A 162 2.91 -5.65 -9.83
C ASN A 162 3.87 -6.39 -10.77
N ASP A 163 3.46 -7.56 -11.30
CA ASP A 163 4.26 -8.32 -12.28
C ASP A 163 4.30 -7.58 -13.63
N PHE A 164 3.15 -7.10 -14.10
CA PHE A 164 3.07 -6.31 -15.34
C PHE A 164 4.02 -5.10 -15.33
N PHE A 165 4.12 -4.42 -14.18
CA PHE A 165 4.97 -3.24 -14.04
C PHE A 165 6.47 -3.56 -14.19
N THR A 166 6.89 -4.81 -13.93
CA THR A 166 8.27 -5.25 -14.16
C THR A 166 8.64 -5.33 -15.65
N TRP A 167 7.66 -5.34 -16.55
CA TRP A 167 7.87 -5.42 -18.00
C TRP A 167 8.12 -4.06 -18.64
N LEU A 168 7.89 -2.96 -17.90
CA LEU A 168 8.03 -1.62 -18.44
C LEU A 168 9.51 -1.20 -18.46
N ASP A 169 10.06 -1.01 -19.65
CA ASP A 169 11.47 -0.62 -19.83
C ASP A 169 11.76 0.87 -19.53
N ASP A 170 10.72 1.71 -19.38
CA ASP A 170 10.83 3.18 -19.32
C ASP A 170 10.51 3.77 -17.93
N MET A 171 10.89 3.03 -16.88
CA MET A 171 10.63 3.40 -15.49
C MET A 171 11.21 4.76 -15.08
N LYS A 172 12.34 5.16 -15.68
CA LYS A 172 12.97 6.45 -15.41
C LYS A 172 12.07 7.61 -15.84
N ARG A 173 11.49 7.55 -17.05
CA ARG A 173 10.57 8.59 -17.53
C ARG A 173 9.32 8.62 -16.66
N ILE A 174 8.71 7.46 -16.39
CA ILE A 174 7.48 7.36 -15.58
C ILE A 174 7.67 8.04 -14.21
N ARG A 175 8.77 7.72 -13.51
CA ARG A 175 9.10 8.30 -12.20
C ARG A 175 9.37 9.81 -12.23
N SER A 176 9.68 10.38 -13.38
CA SER A 176 9.93 11.82 -13.54
C SER A 176 8.70 12.65 -13.90
N LEU A 177 7.55 12.01 -14.19
CA LEU A 177 6.35 12.73 -14.64
C LEU A 177 5.79 13.66 -13.56
N GLU A 178 5.82 13.21 -12.30
CA GLU A 178 5.32 13.99 -11.17
C GLU A 178 5.97 13.56 -9.84
N PRO A 179 5.97 14.42 -8.81
CA PRO A 179 6.41 14.05 -7.47
C PRO A 179 5.49 12.99 -6.85
N PHE A 180 6.03 11.80 -6.59
CA PHE A 180 5.27 10.66 -6.07
C PHE A 180 5.74 10.22 -4.67
N ASP A 181 4.79 9.99 -3.75
CA ASP A 181 5.05 9.47 -2.39
C ASP A 181 3.89 8.63 -1.82
N GLU A 182 3.04 8.06 -2.66
CA GLU A 182 1.90 7.20 -2.29
C GLU A 182 2.21 5.73 -2.60
N PHE A 183 3.41 5.27 -2.22
CA PHE A 183 3.92 3.95 -2.57
C PHE A 183 3.06 2.81 -2.02
N GLU A 184 2.61 2.92 -0.76
CA GLU A 184 1.71 1.94 -0.15
C GLU A 184 0.45 1.78 -0.99
N GLU A 185 -0.22 2.87 -1.32
CA GLU A 185 -1.48 2.83 -2.06
C GLU A 185 -1.30 2.36 -3.51
N TRP A 186 -0.15 2.68 -4.13
CA TRP A 186 0.20 2.14 -5.45
C TRP A 186 0.39 0.63 -5.42
N HIS A 187 1.20 0.10 -4.51
CA HIS A 187 1.42 -1.34 -4.44
C HIS A 187 0.14 -2.10 -4.03
N GLU A 188 -0.68 -1.55 -3.13
CA GLU A 188 -1.98 -2.15 -2.83
C GLU A 188 -2.90 -2.14 -4.05
N LYS A 189 -3.03 -1.01 -4.76
CA LYS A 189 -3.77 -0.99 -6.04
C LYS A 189 -3.24 -2.07 -7.00
N CYS A 190 -1.93 -2.19 -7.14
CA CYS A 190 -1.33 -3.19 -8.02
C CYS A 190 -1.53 -4.64 -7.53
N ASN A 191 -1.69 -4.86 -6.21
CA ASN A 191 -2.05 -6.15 -5.65
C ASN A 191 -3.50 -6.53 -6.00
N HIS A 192 -4.41 -5.54 -6.06
CA HIS A 192 -5.86 -5.77 -6.24
C HIS A 192 -6.37 -5.73 -7.67
N TYR A 193 -5.49 -5.74 -8.67
CA TYR A 193 -5.87 -5.76 -10.08
C TYR A 193 -5.02 -6.76 -10.85
N ALA A 194 -5.66 -7.41 -11.83
CA ALA A 194 -5.02 -8.40 -12.67
C ALA A 194 -5.37 -8.18 -14.15
N LEU A 195 -4.45 -8.62 -15.01
CA LEU A 195 -4.61 -8.67 -16.46
C LEU A 195 -4.68 -10.14 -16.88
N THR A 196 -5.83 -10.53 -17.41
CA THR A 196 -6.09 -11.87 -17.98
C THR A 196 -6.08 -11.80 -19.50
N VAL A 197 -5.40 -12.74 -20.15
CA VAL A 197 -5.51 -12.96 -21.59
C VAL A 197 -5.83 -14.43 -21.82
N ALA A 198 -7.00 -14.69 -22.42
CA ALA A 198 -7.46 -16.02 -22.81
C ALA A 198 -7.61 -16.10 -24.33
N THR A 199 -7.16 -17.19 -24.97
CA THR A 199 -7.25 -17.34 -26.43
C THR A 199 -8.02 -18.59 -26.85
N LYS A 200 -8.82 -18.42 -27.90
CA LYS A 200 -9.46 -19.48 -28.66
C LYS A 200 -8.81 -19.57 -30.03
N GLY A 201 -8.47 -20.77 -30.48
CA GLY A 201 -7.73 -20.97 -31.72
C GLY A 201 -6.23 -20.70 -31.57
N ARG A 202 -5.48 -20.87 -32.67
CA ARG A 202 -4.00 -20.90 -32.64
C ARG A 202 -3.31 -19.63 -33.11
N GLU A 203 -4.01 -18.70 -33.75
CA GLU A 203 -3.32 -17.54 -34.35
C GLU A 203 -2.86 -16.55 -33.29
N LEU A 204 -3.72 -16.28 -32.30
CA LEU A 204 -3.47 -15.27 -31.28
C LEU A 204 -2.67 -15.77 -30.07
N VAL A 205 -2.35 -17.07 -29.98
CA VAL A 205 -1.41 -17.58 -28.95
C VAL A 205 0.02 -17.04 -29.16
N SER A 206 0.31 -16.53 -30.36
CA SER A 206 1.59 -15.94 -30.72
C SER A 206 1.82 -14.52 -30.16
N LEU A 207 0.79 -13.94 -29.53
CA LEU A 207 0.88 -12.62 -28.90
C LEU A 207 2.06 -12.56 -27.93
N PRO A 208 2.82 -11.44 -27.91
CA PRO A 208 3.97 -11.28 -27.02
C PRO A 208 3.66 -11.57 -25.55
N PHE A 209 2.44 -11.24 -25.10
CA PHE A 209 1.96 -11.51 -23.74
C PHE A 209 2.25 -12.94 -23.27
N PHE A 210 1.94 -13.96 -24.06
CA PHE A 210 2.16 -15.36 -23.68
C PHE A 210 3.64 -15.76 -23.62
N LYS A 211 4.51 -15.02 -24.32
CA LYS A 211 5.97 -15.22 -24.29
C LYS A 211 6.59 -14.50 -23.10
N ASP A 212 6.07 -13.31 -22.78
CA ASP A 212 6.61 -12.43 -21.74
C ASP A 212 6.01 -12.70 -20.36
N VAL A 213 4.91 -13.45 -20.26
CA VAL A 213 4.20 -13.73 -19.00
C VAL A 213 5.12 -14.26 -17.90
N ASP A 214 6.11 -15.07 -18.28
CA ASP A 214 7.05 -15.73 -17.36
C ASP A 214 8.43 -15.03 -17.31
N ARG A 215 8.58 -13.84 -17.93
CA ARG A 215 9.89 -13.19 -18.12
C ARG A 215 10.53 -12.73 -16.81
N THR A 216 9.75 -12.18 -15.89
CA THR A 216 10.24 -11.60 -14.61
C THR A 216 9.17 -11.63 -13.50
N PRO A 217 8.63 -12.81 -13.11
CA PRO A 217 7.65 -12.86 -12.04
C PRO A 217 8.26 -12.37 -10.72
N ILE A 218 7.51 -11.58 -9.96
CA ILE A 218 7.89 -11.25 -8.59
C ILE A 218 7.85 -12.56 -7.78
N PRO A 219 8.95 -12.95 -7.11
CA PRO A 219 8.96 -14.20 -6.36
C PRO A 219 7.89 -14.21 -5.28
N LEU A 220 7.03 -15.23 -5.30
CA LEU A 220 6.03 -15.42 -4.24
C LEU A 220 6.71 -15.85 -2.95
N PHE A 221 6.25 -15.28 -1.84
CA PHE A 221 6.61 -15.76 -0.50
C PHE A 221 6.12 -17.18 -0.31
N SER A 222 7.07 -18.10 -0.11
CA SER A 222 6.83 -19.54 -0.05
C SER A 222 6.83 -20.11 1.37
N ALA A 223 7.26 -19.35 2.38
CA ALA A 223 7.31 -19.88 3.73
C ALA A 223 5.88 -20.05 4.29
N PRO A 224 5.65 -21.05 5.17
CA PRO A 224 4.35 -21.25 5.78
C PRO A 224 3.89 -20.02 6.57
N ILE A 225 2.62 -19.67 6.41
CA ILE A 225 1.94 -18.69 7.26
C ILE A 225 1.18 -19.45 8.34
N LYS A 226 1.43 -19.12 9.60
CA LYS A 226 0.70 -19.70 10.74
C LYS A 226 -0.70 -19.08 10.89
N PRO A 227 -1.64 -19.77 11.55
CA PRO A 227 -2.98 -19.25 11.80
C PRO A 227 -2.96 -17.87 12.45
N ALA A 228 -4.06 -17.13 12.27
CA ALA A 228 -4.11 -15.76 12.71
C ALA A 228 -3.97 -15.59 14.23
N CYS A 229 -3.34 -14.47 14.62
CA CYS A 229 -3.23 -14.08 16.02
C CYS A 229 -4.60 -13.73 16.63
N VAL A 230 -4.66 -13.65 17.95
CA VAL A 230 -5.83 -13.13 18.67
C VAL A 230 -5.70 -11.62 18.81
N TRP A 231 -6.78 -10.90 18.46
CA TRP A 231 -6.86 -9.47 18.64
C TRP A 231 -8.16 -9.05 19.32
N LYS A 232 -8.13 -7.89 19.97
CA LYS A 232 -9.30 -7.16 20.44
C LYS A 232 -9.32 -5.81 19.76
N HIS A 233 -10.50 -5.23 19.59
CA HIS A 233 -10.61 -3.92 18.98
C HIS A 233 -11.65 -3.06 19.69
N HIS A 234 -11.43 -1.76 19.69
CA HIS A 234 -12.38 -0.76 20.16
C HIS A 234 -12.43 0.38 19.16
N LYS A 235 -13.57 1.09 19.10
CA LYS A 235 -13.73 2.19 18.15
C LYS A 235 -12.71 3.28 18.48
N ALA A 236 -11.95 3.70 17.47
CA ALA A 236 -10.99 4.78 17.62
C ALA A 236 -11.73 6.13 17.67
N PRO A 237 -11.41 7.01 18.63
CA PRO A 237 -11.83 8.41 18.58
C PRO A 237 -11.40 9.07 17.26
N GLN A 238 -12.14 10.08 16.83
CA GLN A 238 -11.88 10.74 15.53
C GLN A 238 -10.49 11.35 15.46
N GLU A 239 -9.95 11.75 16.61
CA GLU A 239 -8.59 12.25 16.78
C GLU A 239 -7.52 11.24 16.31
N LEU A 240 -7.82 9.94 16.31
CA LEU A 240 -6.93 8.89 15.83
C LEU A 240 -7.24 8.44 14.39
N TRP A 241 -8.20 9.07 13.70
CA TRP A 241 -8.45 8.82 12.28
C TRP A 241 -7.37 9.52 11.45
N ARG A 242 -6.18 8.92 11.46
CA ARG A 242 -4.98 9.45 10.85
C ARG A 242 -4.04 8.35 10.36
N ALA A 243 -3.23 8.68 9.38
CA ALA A 243 -2.17 7.83 8.83
C ALA A 243 -0.84 8.58 8.81
N ALA A 244 0.27 7.87 8.69
CA ALA A 244 1.64 8.40 8.63
C ALA A 244 2.00 9.31 9.81
N HIS A 245 1.44 9.00 10.98
CA HIS A 245 1.76 9.58 12.29
C HIS A 245 2.79 8.71 13.00
N SER A 246 3.30 9.19 14.14
CA SER A 246 4.19 8.42 15.01
C SER A 246 3.71 8.52 16.45
N SER A 247 3.96 7.46 17.22
CA SER A 247 3.46 7.30 18.58
C SER A 247 4.55 6.83 19.53
N VAL A 248 4.51 7.30 20.77
CA VAL A 248 5.45 6.93 21.84
C VAL A 248 4.70 6.67 23.14
N ILE A 249 5.25 5.78 23.97
CA ILE A 249 4.71 5.48 25.30
C ILE A 249 5.18 6.54 26.30
N LEU A 250 4.24 7.22 26.96
CA LEU A 250 4.53 8.17 28.04
C LEU A 250 4.48 7.49 29.43
N SER A 251 3.59 6.53 29.59
CA SER A 251 3.47 5.70 30.80
C SER A 251 2.82 4.37 30.41
N LYS A 252 2.64 3.46 31.38
CA LYS A 252 2.08 2.12 31.14
C LYS A 252 0.83 2.13 30.24
N ASP A 253 -0.08 3.07 30.47
CA ASP A 253 -1.39 3.12 29.80
C ASP A 253 -1.56 4.37 28.91
N THR A 254 -0.55 5.25 28.81
CA THR A 254 -0.66 6.50 28.07
C THR A 254 0.27 6.53 26.86
N VAL A 255 -0.32 6.73 25.68
CA VAL A 255 0.39 6.86 24.40
C VAL A 255 0.21 8.27 23.86
N LEU A 256 1.31 8.94 23.53
CA LEU A 256 1.29 10.19 22.77
C LEU A 256 1.43 9.88 21.28
N THR A 257 0.49 10.40 20.49
CA THR A 257 0.51 10.31 19.03
C THR A 257 0.61 11.71 18.46
N ALA A 258 1.56 11.95 17.56
CA ALA A 258 1.75 13.26 16.94
C ALA A 258 1.88 13.15 15.42
N CYS A 259 1.68 14.29 14.75
CA CYS A 259 1.78 14.41 13.30
C CYS A 259 0.75 13.52 12.56
N GLY A 260 0.92 13.40 11.24
CA GLY A 260 0.16 12.54 10.34
C GLY A 260 -0.73 13.30 9.35
N PHE A 261 -1.34 12.54 8.45
CA PHE A 261 -2.47 12.98 7.63
C PHE A 261 -3.75 12.50 8.29
N ALA A 262 -4.63 13.42 8.68
CA ALA A 262 -5.76 13.15 9.56
C ALA A 262 -7.05 13.79 9.04
N ASN A 263 -8.18 13.24 9.48
CA ASN A 263 -9.44 13.97 9.44
C ASN A 263 -9.50 14.95 10.63
N SER A 264 -9.47 16.25 10.35
CA SER A 264 -9.65 17.31 11.34
C SER A 264 -10.76 18.23 10.86
N ASP A 265 -11.84 18.27 11.65
CA ASP A 265 -13.02 19.11 11.41
C ASP A 265 -13.69 18.82 10.05
N GLY A 266 -13.71 17.55 9.64
CA GLY A 266 -14.29 17.12 8.37
C GLY A 266 -13.37 17.34 7.16
N VAL A 267 -12.16 17.88 7.35
CA VAL A 267 -11.18 18.12 6.29
C VAL A 267 -9.98 17.19 6.47
N HIS A 268 -9.59 16.51 5.41
CA HIS A 268 -8.36 15.71 5.40
C HIS A 268 -7.16 16.63 5.21
N LYS A 269 -6.32 16.74 6.24
CA LYS A 269 -5.13 17.60 6.20
C LYS A 269 -3.99 16.97 6.99
N ARG A 270 -2.78 17.47 6.72
CA ARG A 270 -1.63 17.16 7.58
C ARG A 270 -1.81 17.91 8.89
N VAL A 271 -1.54 17.23 10.00
CA VAL A 271 -1.69 17.77 11.35
C VAL A 271 -0.35 17.72 12.07
N PHE A 272 -0.16 18.61 13.04
CA PHE A 272 0.96 18.57 13.98
C PHE A 272 0.47 18.12 15.36
N THR A 273 -0.67 18.68 15.79
CA THR A 273 -1.29 18.54 17.11
C THR A 273 -1.21 17.12 17.67
N PRO A 274 -0.46 16.93 18.77
CA PRO A 274 -0.42 15.67 19.48
C PRO A 274 -1.71 15.38 20.23
N VAL A 275 -1.95 14.09 20.41
CA VAL A 275 -3.08 13.55 21.16
C VAL A 275 -2.57 12.53 22.14
N LEU A 276 -3.16 12.52 23.34
CA LEU A 276 -2.92 11.50 24.35
C LEU A 276 -4.04 10.48 24.31
N THR A 277 -3.67 9.22 24.21
CA THR A 277 -4.58 8.08 24.28
C THR A 277 -4.33 7.32 25.56
N ASP A 278 -5.37 7.20 26.38
CA ASP A 278 -5.42 6.32 27.53
C ASP A 278 -5.96 4.95 27.06
N LEU A 279 -5.09 3.94 27.13
CA LEU A 279 -5.36 2.60 26.64
C LEU A 279 -6.29 1.79 27.55
N GLU A 280 -6.36 2.13 28.83
CA GLU A 280 -7.24 1.46 29.79
C GLU A 280 -8.66 2.03 29.66
N ALA A 281 -8.79 3.36 29.68
CA ALA A 281 -10.05 4.07 29.54
C ALA A 281 -10.58 4.09 28.10
N ASN A 282 -9.74 3.77 27.10
CA ASN A 282 -10.03 3.91 25.67
C ASN A 282 -10.48 5.34 25.31
N THR A 283 -9.81 6.35 25.86
CA THR A 283 -10.10 7.76 25.58
C THR A 283 -8.93 8.42 24.88
N THR A 284 -9.22 9.34 23.95
CA THR A 284 -8.20 10.18 23.31
C THR A 284 -8.58 11.63 23.49
N ARG A 285 -7.59 12.47 23.81
CA ARG A 285 -7.76 13.93 23.90
C ARG A 285 -6.62 14.64 23.21
N GLN A 286 -6.91 15.77 22.59
CA GLN A 286 -5.87 16.71 22.16
C GLN A 286 -5.21 17.33 23.39
N ILE A 287 -3.90 17.61 23.30
CA ILE A 287 -3.17 18.29 24.36
C ILE A 287 -2.77 19.70 23.96
N ALA A 288 -2.74 20.59 24.94
CA ALA A 288 -2.24 21.94 24.78
C ALA A 288 -0.71 21.90 24.69
N ILE A 289 -0.18 22.50 23.63
CA ILE A 289 1.23 22.82 23.48
C ILE A 289 1.37 24.33 23.63
N ASP A 290 2.08 24.75 24.65
CA ASP A 290 2.50 26.14 24.76
C ASP A 290 3.76 26.34 23.90
N SER A 291 3.66 27.22 22.90
CA SER A 291 4.77 27.50 21.99
C SER A 291 4.74 28.97 21.59
N GLU A 292 5.92 29.58 21.50
CA GLU A 292 6.09 30.89 20.85
C GLU A 292 6.15 30.76 19.32
N GLU A 293 6.31 29.54 18.82
CA GLU A 293 6.46 29.20 17.40
C GLU A 293 5.25 28.42 16.88
N ALA A 294 4.93 28.58 15.60
CA ALA A 294 3.91 27.80 14.92
C ALA A 294 4.57 26.64 14.16
N PHE A 295 3.99 25.43 14.28
CA PHE A 295 4.50 24.24 13.60
C PHE A 295 3.55 23.75 12.53
N ASP A 296 4.07 23.56 11.32
CA ASP A 296 3.30 23.03 10.21
C ASP A 296 2.86 21.58 10.44
N GLY A 297 1.63 21.29 9.99
CA GLY A 297 1.13 19.93 9.91
C GLY A 297 1.97 19.08 8.95
N ARG A 298 2.42 17.92 9.42
CA ARG A 298 3.40 17.08 8.71
C ARG A 298 3.07 15.61 8.81
N GLN A 299 3.45 14.83 7.80
CA GLN A 299 3.32 13.37 7.81
C GLN A 299 4.69 12.71 7.66
N HIS A 300 4.79 11.44 8.07
CA HIS A 300 6.03 10.66 8.05
C HIS A 300 7.18 11.29 8.85
N ALA A 301 6.83 12.03 9.91
CA ALA A 301 7.76 12.46 10.95
C ALA A 301 7.98 11.33 11.96
N CYS A 302 9.15 11.31 12.60
CA CYS A 302 9.42 10.38 13.69
C CYS A 302 9.26 11.08 15.03
N VAL A 303 8.77 10.34 16.03
CA VAL A 303 8.60 10.82 17.40
C VAL A 303 9.30 9.84 18.32
N VAL A 304 10.18 10.32 19.19
CA VAL A 304 10.87 9.52 20.21
C VAL A 304 10.79 10.22 21.56
N ARG A 305 10.93 9.46 22.66
CA ARG A 305 10.88 9.99 24.02
C ARG A 305 12.18 9.67 24.76
N PHE A 306 12.79 10.69 25.34
CA PHE A 306 13.98 10.58 26.19
C PHE A 306 13.62 10.19 27.64
N VAL A 307 14.61 9.71 28.40
CA VAL A 307 14.43 9.28 29.80
C VAL A 307 13.87 10.38 30.71
N ASP A 308 14.25 11.64 30.47
CA ASP A 308 13.76 12.80 31.22
C ASP A 308 12.27 13.14 30.96
N GLY A 309 11.63 12.42 30.02
CA GLY A 309 10.25 12.59 29.64
C GLY A 309 10.02 13.57 28.49
N SER A 310 11.06 14.25 28.01
CA SER A 310 10.97 15.07 26.80
C SER A 310 10.69 14.22 25.56
N VAL A 311 9.95 14.79 24.61
CA VAL A 311 9.56 14.11 23.36
C VAL A 311 10.13 14.89 22.18
N PHE A 312 10.91 14.20 21.36
CA PHE A 312 11.58 14.77 20.21
C PHE A 312 10.90 14.35 18.91
N ILE A 313 10.61 15.33 18.06
CA ILE A 313 9.94 15.18 16.77
C ILE A 313 10.90 15.63 15.67
N ASN A 314 11.27 14.72 14.77
CA ASN A 314 12.20 14.98 13.68
C ASN A 314 11.56 14.75 12.30
N GLY A 315 11.89 15.67 11.39
CA GLY A 315 11.59 15.56 9.96
C GLY A 315 10.09 15.51 9.64
N GLY A 316 9.76 14.71 8.62
CA GLY A 316 8.43 14.68 8.02
C GLY A 316 8.32 15.65 6.83
N ARG A 317 7.13 15.72 6.24
CA ARG A 317 6.87 16.57 5.08
C ARG A 317 5.49 17.21 5.07
N THR A 318 5.40 18.37 4.42
CA THR A 318 4.14 19.04 4.08
C THR A 318 3.67 18.67 2.66
N SER A 319 4.58 18.32 1.75
CA SER A 319 4.25 17.79 0.42
C SER A 319 5.41 16.92 -0.09
N PRO A 320 5.24 16.10 -1.14
CA PRO A 320 6.35 15.32 -1.69
C PRO A 320 7.58 16.15 -2.12
N LEU A 321 7.41 17.47 -2.29
CA LEU A 321 8.49 18.41 -2.63
C LEU A 321 9.02 19.22 -1.43
N HIS A 322 8.32 19.22 -0.29
CA HIS A 322 8.62 20.11 0.83
C HIS A 322 8.76 19.30 2.13
N ALA A 323 10.01 18.97 2.47
CA ALA A 323 10.38 18.40 3.77
C ALA A 323 10.33 19.46 4.86
N CYS A 324 9.90 19.06 6.06
CA CYS A 324 9.96 19.92 7.25
C CYS A 324 11.42 20.08 7.70
N GLN A 325 11.78 21.31 8.05
CA GLN A 325 13.16 21.68 8.37
C GLN A 325 13.45 21.64 9.87
N ASP A 326 12.40 21.78 10.69
CA ASP A 326 12.53 22.02 12.13
C ASP A 326 12.57 20.72 12.92
N ASP A 327 13.51 20.70 13.88
CA ASP A 327 13.61 19.73 14.96
C ASP A 327 12.86 20.28 16.18
N ILE A 328 11.89 19.53 16.70
CA ILE A 328 10.99 20.04 17.75
C ILE A 328 11.14 19.20 19.00
N MET A 329 11.37 19.87 20.13
CA MET A 329 11.36 19.23 21.44
C MET A 329 10.12 19.66 22.21
N LEU A 330 9.36 18.69 22.71
CA LEU A 330 8.26 18.88 23.65
C LEU A 330 8.78 18.61 25.06
N HIS A 331 8.72 19.60 25.94
CA HIS A 331 9.12 19.49 27.34
C HIS A 331 7.88 19.31 28.21
N PRO A 332 7.82 18.27 29.06
CA PRO A 332 6.69 18.08 29.96
C PRO A 332 6.63 19.22 30.98
N CYS A 333 5.46 19.82 31.16
CA CYS A 333 5.24 20.84 32.18
C CYS A 333 5.08 20.17 33.55
N GLY A 334 6.04 20.38 34.46
CA GLY A 334 6.02 19.79 35.80
C GLY A 334 4.66 19.90 36.50
N GLY A 335 4.18 18.77 37.04
CA GLY A 335 2.91 18.67 37.76
C GLY A 335 1.64 18.58 36.90
N LYS A 336 1.75 18.58 35.56
CA LYS A 336 0.62 18.41 34.63
C LYS A 336 0.97 17.38 33.54
N PRO A 337 0.45 16.14 33.61
CA PRO A 337 0.81 15.07 32.66
C PRO A 337 0.38 15.35 31.21
N ASP A 338 -0.52 16.31 31.00
CA ASP A 338 -1.17 16.59 29.72
C ASP A 338 -0.75 17.94 29.10
N ARG A 339 0.35 18.52 29.55
CA ARG A 339 0.80 19.85 29.11
C ARG A 339 2.28 19.82 28.76
N PHE A 340 2.59 20.36 27.59
CA PHE A 340 3.95 20.45 27.08
C PHE A 340 4.24 21.88 26.64
N THR A 341 5.49 22.31 26.79
CA THR A 341 6.02 23.43 26.00
C THR A 341 6.74 22.88 24.79
N ALA A 342 6.69 23.58 23.66
CA ALA A 342 7.45 23.20 22.47
C ALA A 342 8.52 24.23 22.14
N THR A 343 9.69 23.74 21.73
CA THR A 343 10.82 24.56 21.30
C THR A 343 11.43 24.00 20.03
N CYS A 344 11.73 24.86 19.05
CA CYS A 344 12.59 24.46 17.94
C CYS A 344 14.04 24.37 18.38
N ILE A 345 14.67 23.22 18.10
CA ILE A 345 16.06 22.96 18.41
C ILE A 345 16.95 23.59 17.34
N LYS A 346 17.82 24.49 17.76
CA LYS A 346 18.80 25.14 16.88
C LYS A 346 20.12 24.39 16.95
N CYS A 347 20.48 23.73 15.85
CA CYS A 347 21.75 23.04 15.69
C CYS A 347 22.61 23.76 14.64
N ASN A 348 23.93 23.80 14.84
CA ASN A 348 24.86 24.32 13.82
C ASN A 348 25.02 23.36 12.62
N PHE A 349 24.74 22.08 12.85
CA PHE A 349 24.78 21.01 11.87
C PHE A 349 23.57 20.12 12.09
N ALA A 350 22.92 19.69 11.02
CA ALA A 350 21.77 18.80 11.06
C ALA A 350 21.74 17.90 9.80
N PRO A 351 21.13 16.71 9.88
CA PRO A 351 20.84 15.89 8.72
C PRO A 351 20.01 16.67 7.70
N LYS A 352 20.11 16.32 6.41
CA LYS A 352 19.20 16.85 5.41
C LYS A 352 17.73 16.64 5.84
N PRO A 353 16.84 17.64 5.67
CA PRO A 353 15.41 17.50 5.86
C PRO A 353 14.84 16.31 5.09
N ARG A 354 14.08 15.45 5.77
CA ARG A 354 13.70 14.13 5.25
C ARG A 354 12.42 13.59 5.87
N TRP A 355 11.84 12.59 5.25
CA TRP A 355 10.69 11.84 5.77
C TRP A 355 10.87 10.33 5.53
N ARG A 356 10.00 9.51 6.13
CA ARG A 356 10.04 8.02 6.02
C ARG A 356 11.38 7.42 6.49
N HIS A 357 12.14 8.14 7.30
CA HIS A 357 13.31 7.63 8.02
C HIS A 357 12.84 6.94 9.30
N THR A 358 13.77 6.37 10.07
CA THR A 358 13.50 5.96 11.45
C THR A 358 14.33 6.76 12.43
N LEU A 359 13.81 6.89 13.65
CA LEU A 359 14.46 7.52 14.79
C LEU A 359 14.23 6.65 16.02
N ASN A 360 15.27 6.35 16.77
CA ASN A 360 15.18 5.49 17.96
C ASN A 360 16.06 6.05 19.07
N VAL A 361 15.65 5.92 20.33
CA VAL A 361 16.52 6.25 21.45
C VAL A 361 17.48 5.10 21.71
N VAL A 362 18.77 5.40 21.83
CA VAL A 362 19.83 4.44 22.11
C VAL A 362 20.81 5.02 23.12
N GLN A 363 21.40 4.16 23.93
CA GLN A 363 22.45 4.49 24.87
C GLN A 363 23.82 4.13 24.29
N SER A 364 24.81 4.99 24.54
CA SER A 364 26.21 4.75 24.24
C SER A 364 27.06 5.35 25.36
N HIS A 365 27.91 4.56 25.98
CA HIS A 365 28.78 4.97 27.08
C HIS A 365 28.01 5.68 28.21
N GLY A 366 26.83 5.16 28.56
CA GLY A 366 25.96 5.70 29.62
C GLY A 366 25.26 7.03 29.29
N ARG A 367 25.29 7.46 28.03
CA ARG A 367 24.57 8.66 27.55
C ARG A 367 23.51 8.27 26.53
N GLU A 368 22.42 9.03 26.53
CA GLU A 368 21.26 8.80 25.67
C GLU A 368 21.34 9.65 24.38
N PHE A 369 21.00 9.05 23.25
CA PHE A 369 21.01 9.70 21.93
C PHE A 369 19.77 9.28 21.12
N ALA A 370 19.30 10.16 20.24
CA ALA A 370 18.36 9.78 19.20
C ALA A 370 19.12 9.38 17.92
N PHE A 371 19.04 8.11 17.54
CA PHE A 371 19.68 7.52 16.37
C PHE A 371 18.76 7.57 15.15
N LEU A 372 19.21 8.23 14.07
CA LEU A 372 18.51 8.40 12.82
C LEU A 372 19.13 7.53 11.72
N PHE A 373 18.29 6.83 10.95
CA PHE A 373 18.72 6.08 9.77
C PHE A 373 17.83 6.30 8.53
N GLY A 374 18.48 6.52 7.39
CA GLY A 374 17.86 6.47 6.07
C GLY A 374 16.76 7.53 5.84
N GLY A 375 15.70 7.11 5.14
CA GLY A 375 14.61 7.97 4.69
C GLY A 375 14.80 8.46 3.26
N ARG A 376 14.06 9.51 2.89
CA ARG A 376 14.15 10.13 1.57
C ARG A 376 14.01 11.64 1.62
N THR A 377 14.50 12.30 0.57
CA THR A 377 14.35 13.74 0.34
C THR A 377 13.57 13.97 -0.97
N PRO A 378 13.25 15.22 -1.35
CA PRO A 378 12.63 15.50 -2.66
C PRO A 378 13.51 15.08 -3.85
N HIS A 379 14.83 14.96 -3.65
CA HIS A 379 15.80 14.70 -4.71
C HIS A 379 16.52 13.35 -4.57
N ASP A 380 16.57 12.80 -3.35
CA ASP A 380 17.18 11.51 -3.05
C ASP A 380 16.05 10.49 -2.74
N PRO A 381 15.79 9.51 -3.64
CA PRO A 381 14.65 8.59 -3.48
C PRO A 381 14.81 7.67 -2.27
N ALA A 382 16.04 7.34 -1.86
CA ALA A 382 16.33 6.70 -0.59
C ALA A 382 17.74 7.03 -0.08
N LEU A 383 17.92 7.01 1.23
CA LEU A 383 19.16 7.36 1.94
C LEU A 383 19.68 6.17 2.77
N ASN A 384 20.97 6.19 3.11
CA ASN A 384 21.62 5.26 4.04
C ASN A 384 22.63 5.95 4.97
N ASP A 385 22.50 7.25 5.14
CA ASP A 385 23.25 8.01 6.13
C ASP A 385 22.69 7.77 7.54
N CYS A 386 23.57 7.96 8.52
CA CYS A 386 23.34 7.65 9.93
C CYS A 386 23.70 8.88 10.75
N TYR A 387 22.87 9.24 11.71
CA TYR A 387 23.15 10.36 12.61
C TYR A 387 22.74 10.04 14.04
N VAL A 388 23.38 10.69 15.00
CA VAL A 388 22.94 10.73 16.40
C VAL A 388 22.73 12.16 16.86
N TYR A 389 21.64 12.39 17.59
CA TYR A 389 21.36 13.65 18.26
C TYR A 389 21.51 13.50 19.77
N SER A 390 22.20 14.46 20.37
CA SER A 390 22.37 14.61 21.82
C SER A 390 21.48 15.74 22.32
N ALA A 391 20.48 15.43 23.15
CA ALA A 391 19.61 16.42 23.78
C ALA A 391 20.34 17.29 24.81
N THR A 392 21.43 16.77 25.42
CA THR A 392 22.24 17.53 26.40
C THR A 392 23.00 18.68 25.74
N THR A 393 23.51 18.46 24.52
CA THR A 393 24.36 19.44 23.82
C THR A 393 23.64 20.13 22.68
N ASN A 394 22.44 19.69 22.30
CA ASN A 394 21.71 20.14 21.11
C ASN A 394 22.56 20.06 19.84
N THR A 395 23.16 18.89 19.62
CA THR A 395 24.04 18.67 18.46
C THR A 395 23.73 17.36 17.77
N TRP A 396 23.66 17.42 16.44
CA TRP A 396 23.75 16.24 15.57
C TRP A 396 25.20 15.89 15.29
N THR A 397 25.49 14.59 15.18
CA THR A 397 26.76 14.05 14.71
C THR A 397 26.49 12.99 13.65
N GLU A 398 27.17 13.08 12.51
CA GLU A 398 27.12 12.04 11.47
C GLU A 398 27.93 10.83 11.90
N ILE A 399 27.35 9.64 11.79
CA ILE A 399 28.06 8.38 11.95
C ILE A 399 28.59 7.96 10.57
N PRO A 400 29.92 7.81 10.40
CA PRO A 400 30.50 7.38 9.13
C PRO A 400 29.95 6.04 8.67
N ARG A 401 29.70 5.94 7.37
CA ARG A 401 29.28 4.68 6.73
C ARG A 401 30.45 3.70 6.68
N SER A 402 30.13 2.42 6.78
CA SER A 402 31.05 1.30 6.59
C SER A 402 30.54 0.39 5.47
N ALA A 403 31.32 -0.65 5.12
CA ALA A 403 30.89 -1.66 4.16
C ALA A 403 29.64 -2.45 4.63
N GLU A 404 29.42 -2.51 5.94
CA GLU A 404 28.29 -3.22 6.56
C GLU A 404 27.05 -2.33 6.75
N THR A 405 27.16 -1.02 6.43
CA THR A 405 26.00 -0.12 6.50
C THR A 405 24.90 -0.62 5.57
N PRO A 406 23.62 -0.67 6.02
CA PRO A 406 22.53 -1.14 5.19
C PRO A 406 22.40 -0.32 3.90
N SER A 407 21.91 -0.96 2.84
CA SER A 407 21.61 -0.28 1.59
C SER A 407 20.61 0.85 1.78
N ARG A 408 20.62 1.82 0.85
CA ARG A 408 19.68 2.95 0.82
C ARG A 408 18.23 2.48 0.89
N ARG A 409 17.47 3.05 1.83
CA ARG A 409 16.08 2.68 2.08
C ARG A 409 15.29 3.75 2.81
N HIS A 410 13.97 3.72 2.62
CA HIS A 410 12.99 4.47 3.40
C HIS A 410 11.82 3.56 3.79
N SER A 411 10.93 4.04 4.64
CA SER A 411 9.76 3.29 5.12
C SER A 411 10.12 1.90 5.69
N HIS A 412 11.35 1.76 6.18
CA HIS A 412 11.77 0.65 7.01
C HIS A 412 11.26 0.88 8.43
N ALA A 413 11.31 -0.15 9.26
CA ALA A 413 11.10 -0.01 10.70
C ALA A 413 12.41 -0.24 11.44
N ALA A 414 12.52 0.37 12.60
CA ALA A 414 13.65 0.14 13.49
C ALA A 414 13.17 0.04 14.94
N VAL A 415 13.97 -0.64 15.77
CA VAL A 415 13.67 -0.84 17.18
C VAL A 415 14.96 -0.94 17.99
N THR A 416 14.96 -0.35 19.18
CA THR A 416 16.07 -0.46 20.14
C THR A 416 16.03 -1.81 20.88
N VAL A 417 17.18 -2.43 21.05
CA VAL A 417 17.38 -3.72 21.73
C VAL A 417 18.41 -3.53 22.83
N ASN A 418 18.03 -3.91 24.06
CA ASN A 418 18.87 -3.83 25.27
C ASN A 418 19.52 -2.45 25.44
N ASP A 419 18.79 -1.39 25.09
CA ASP A 419 19.18 0.02 25.12
C ASP A 419 20.39 0.43 24.27
N THR A 420 21.27 -0.48 23.86
CA THR A 420 22.55 -0.18 23.20
C THR A 420 22.59 -0.53 21.72
N LYS A 421 21.63 -1.32 21.23
CA LYS A 421 21.56 -1.72 19.82
C LYS A 421 20.31 -1.20 19.13
N VAL A 422 20.39 -0.91 17.84
CA VAL A 422 19.24 -0.59 17.00
C VAL A 422 19.16 -1.60 15.87
N LEU A 423 18.03 -2.30 15.77
CA LEU A 423 17.74 -3.16 14.63
C LEU A 423 17.03 -2.36 13.55
N VAL A 424 17.50 -2.41 12.30
CA VAL A 424 16.86 -1.84 11.11
C VAL A 424 16.34 -2.97 10.23
N THR A 425 15.05 -2.92 9.91
CA THR A 425 14.33 -4.04 9.31
C THR A 425 13.67 -3.65 7.99
N CYS A 426 13.88 -4.46 6.96
CA CYS A 426 13.19 -4.38 5.67
C CYS A 426 13.25 -2.96 5.05
N GLY A 427 12.14 -2.46 4.50
CA GLY A 427 12.03 -1.13 3.89
C GLY A 427 12.09 -1.12 2.37
N LEU A 428 11.76 0.02 1.78
CA LEU A 428 11.73 0.22 0.34
C LEU A 428 13.06 0.83 -0.13
N GLY A 429 13.74 0.17 -1.08
CA GLY A 429 14.97 0.69 -1.68
C GLY A 429 14.73 1.70 -2.81
N GLU A 430 15.80 2.25 -3.38
CA GLU A 430 15.74 3.25 -4.47
C GLU A 430 15.00 2.77 -5.72
N ASN A 431 14.98 1.45 -5.96
CA ASN A 431 14.28 0.85 -7.08
C ASN A 431 12.82 0.48 -6.78
N GLU A 432 12.28 0.91 -5.63
CA GLU A 432 10.93 0.59 -5.15
C GLU A 432 10.71 -0.92 -4.93
N VAL A 433 11.80 -1.63 -4.61
CA VAL A 433 11.78 -3.05 -4.25
C VAL A 433 11.82 -3.15 -2.72
N PRO A 434 10.81 -3.79 -2.09
CA PRO A 434 10.85 -4.07 -0.66
C PRO A 434 11.99 -5.03 -0.31
N SER A 435 12.69 -4.75 0.78
CA SER A 435 13.74 -5.59 1.33
C SER A 435 13.21 -6.54 2.39
N LYS A 436 13.92 -7.64 2.60
CA LYS A 436 13.74 -8.60 3.72
C LYS A 436 14.93 -8.63 4.69
N SER A 437 15.92 -7.77 4.48
CA SER A 437 17.16 -7.75 5.27
C SER A 437 16.93 -7.17 6.66
N ILE A 438 17.64 -7.69 7.66
CA ILE A 438 17.69 -7.14 9.02
C ILE A 438 19.15 -6.84 9.36
N TYR A 439 19.39 -5.65 9.90
CA TYR A 439 20.71 -5.20 10.33
C TYR A 439 20.66 -4.77 11.78
N SER A 440 21.77 -4.94 12.51
CA SER A 440 21.99 -4.41 13.85
C SER A 440 23.05 -3.33 13.78
N TYR A 441 22.81 -2.21 14.45
CA TYR A 441 23.84 -1.23 14.80
C TYR A 441 24.09 -1.30 16.29
N ASP A 442 25.33 -1.50 16.70
CA ASP A 442 25.77 -1.45 18.09
C ASP A 442 26.33 -0.06 18.39
N ALA A 443 25.66 0.69 19.26
CA ALA A 443 26.01 2.07 19.58
C ALA A 443 27.19 2.18 20.56
N GLU A 444 27.57 1.11 21.25
CA GLU A 444 28.74 1.11 22.13
C GLU A 444 30.02 0.99 21.29
N CYS A 445 30.06 0.06 20.33
CA CYS A 445 31.24 -0.12 19.48
C CYS A 445 31.19 0.65 18.15
N GLY A 446 30.03 1.19 17.78
CA GLY A 446 29.84 1.98 16.55
C GLY A 446 29.89 1.13 15.28
N ALA A 447 29.37 -0.10 15.33
CA ALA A 447 29.49 -1.06 14.24
C ALA A 447 28.14 -1.57 13.73
N TRP A 448 28.07 -1.81 12.42
CA TRP A 448 26.95 -2.47 11.75
C TRP A 448 27.23 -3.96 11.59
N GLU A 449 26.17 -4.76 11.69
CA GLU A 449 26.17 -6.20 11.42
C GLU A 449 24.91 -6.59 10.64
N ALA A 450 25.06 -7.32 9.54
CA ALA A 450 23.95 -7.94 8.84
C ALA A 450 23.49 -9.23 9.54
N LEU A 451 22.25 -9.28 9.99
CA LEU A 451 21.70 -10.47 10.65
C LEU A 451 21.22 -11.49 9.62
N ARG A 452 21.64 -12.75 9.79
CA ARG A 452 21.21 -13.87 8.94
C ARG A 452 19.88 -14.41 9.44
N VAL A 453 18.79 -13.97 8.83
CA VAL A 453 17.43 -14.43 9.15
C VAL A 453 16.77 -15.04 7.92
N SER A 454 16.28 -16.27 8.05
CA SER A 454 15.51 -16.98 7.03
C SER A 454 13.99 -16.89 7.30
N GLY A 455 13.19 -16.88 6.23
CA GLY A 455 11.73 -16.84 6.32
C GLY A 455 11.11 -15.45 6.46
N VAL A 456 11.90 -14.37 6.38
CA VAL A 456 11.39 -12.99 6.43
C VAL A 456 10.66 -12.64 5.13
N MET A 457 9.40 -12.25 5.24
CA MET A 457 8.64 -11.65 4.14
C MET A 457 9.07 -10.19 3.94
N GLU A 458 9.40 -9.82 2.71
CA GLU A 458 9.75 -8.45 2.34
C GLU A 458 8.59 -7.48 2.58
N ARG A 459 8.89 -6.32 3.16
CA ARG A 459 7.87 -5.33 3.52
C ARG A 459 8.43 -3.93 3.72
N TYR A 460 7.56 -2.94 3.66
CA TYR A 460 7.83 -1.57 4.09
C TYR A 460 6.55 -0.96 4.69
N SER A 461 6.65 0.16 5.38
CA SER A 461 5.53 0.79 6.12
C SER A 461 4.97 -0.08 7.25
N HIS A 462 5.77 -1.06 7.70
CA HIS A 462 5.51 -1.86 8.90
C HIS A 462 6.06 -1.16 10.14
N SER A 463 5.72 -1.69 11.31
CA SER A 463 6.34 -1.33 12.58
C SER A 463 7.15 -2.51 13.14
N ALA A 464 8.10 -2.23 14.04
CA ALA A 464 8.97 -3.25 14.64
C ALA A 464 8.99 -3.13 16.16
N HIS A 465 8.94 -4.26 16.86
CA HIS A 465 8.97 -4.34 18.32
C HIS A 465 9.92 -5.43 18.79
N PHE A 466 10.59 -5.20 19.91
CA PHE A 466 11.47 -6.18 20.53
C PHE A 466 10.82 -6.71 21.81
N LEU A 467 10.67 -8.02 21.90
CA LEU A 467 10.18 -8.72 23.07
C LEU A 467 11.31 -9.59 23.64
N GLN A 468 11.59 -9.41 24.93
CA GLN A 468 12.62 -10.20 25.60
C GLN A 468 12.27 -11.71 25.64
N PRO A 469 13.29 -12.58 25.61
CA PRO A 469 14.71 -12.24 25.56
C PRO A 469 15.25 -11.93 24.16
N ASN A 470 14.67 -12.47 23.08
CA ASN A 470 15.30 -12.44 21.74
C ASN A 470 14.28 -12.48 20.57
N LEU A 471 13.07 -11.94 20.76
CA LEU A 471 12.02 -11.95 19.74
C LEU A 471 11.87 -10.56 19.11
N LEU A 472 11.93 -10.50 17.79
CA LEU A 472 11.64 -9.31 16.99
C LEU A 472 10.30 -9.54 16.26
N LEU A 473 9.38 -8.60 16.42
CA LEU A 473 8.03 -8.64 15.85
C LEU A 473 7.91 -7.57 14.77
N LEU A 474 7.58 -7.96 13.54
CA LEU A 474 7.38 -7.08 12.39
C LEU A 474 5.88 -7.02 12.07
N VAL A 475 5.23 -5.88 12.31
CA VAL A 475 3.76 -5.78 12.26
C VAL A 475 3.31 -5.05 11.01
N GLY A 476 2.56 -5.73 10.15
CA GLY A 476 1.96 -5.15 8.97
C GLY A 476 2.96 -4.77 7.89
N GLY A 477 2.67 -3.69 7.18
CA GLY A 477 3.40 -3.21 6.02
C GLY A 477 2.81 -3.68 4.70
N VAL A 478 3.43 -3.23 3.61
CA VAL A 478 3.04 -3.58 2.24
C VAL A 478 4.15 -4.41 1.60
N SER A 479 3.75 -5.48 0.92
CA SER A 479 4.60 -6.26 0.02
C SER A 479 4.06 -6.15 -1.41
N ARG A 480 4.87 -6.55 -2.39
CA ARG A 480 4.40 -6.69 -3.78
C ARG A 480 3.80 -8.07 -4.06
N ASN A 481 3.71 -8.91 -3.04
CA ASN A 481 3.16 -10.25 -3.13
C ASN A 481 1.66 -10.21 -2.86
N HIS A 482 0.90 -10.22 -3.95
CA HIS A 482 -0.55 -10.07 -3.96
C HIS A 482 -1.32 -11.20 -3.25
N ALA A 483 -0.75 -12.39 -3.11
CA ALA A 483 -1.49 -13.56 -2.62
C ALA A 483 -1.58 -13.60 -1.08
N ARG A 484 -0.70 -12.86 -0.39
CA ARG A 484 -0.49 -12.99 1.04
C ARG A 484 -0.19 -11.61 1.64
N PRO A 485 -1.20 -10.91 2.21
CA PRO A 485 -0.96 -9.64 2.89
C PRO A 485 -0.02 -9.84 4.08
N CYS A 486 0.77 -8.81 4.38
CA CYS A 486 1.70 -8.82 5.51
C CYS A 486 0.93 -8.97 6.83
N GLY A 487 1.27 -10.01 7.59
CA GLY A 487 0.78 -10.21 8.94
C GLY A 487 1.83 -9.76 9.96
N ILE A 488 2.15 -10.64 10.90
CA ILE A 488 3.17 -10.42 11.93
C ILE A 488 4.33 -11.37 11.69
N GLY A 489 5.47 -10.84 11.26
CA GLY A 489 6.71 -11.60 11.17
C GLY A 489 7.34 -11.73 12.56
N VAL A 490 7.37 -12.96 13.10
CA VAL A 490 8.02 -13.25 14.38
C VAL A 490 9.40 -13.84 14.15
N VAL A 491 10.42 -13.07 14.46
CA VAL A 491 11.84 -13.40 14.27
C VAL A 491 12.44 -13.81 15.60
N ASN A 492 12.94 -15.04 15.69
CA ASN A 492 13.78 -15.47 16.80
C ASN A 492 15.25 -15.16 16.48
N LEU A 493 15.79 -14.13 17.13
CA LEU A 493 17.15 -13.62 16.87
C LEU A 493 18.26 -14.59 17.28
N THR A 494 17.97 -15.57 18.13
CA THR A 494 18.93 -16.63 18.49
C THR A 494 19.06 -17.68 17.40
N SER A 495 17.93 -18.11 16.83
CA SER A 495 17.89 -19.16 15.79
C SER A 495 18.04 -18.62 14.36
N GLY A 496 17.84 -17.32 14.15
CA GLY A 496 17.78 -16.72 12.82
C GLY A 496 16.57 -17.17 12.00
N GLN A 497 15.48 -17.64 12.64
CA GLN A 497 14.26 -18.05 11.96
C GLN A 497 13.15 -17.01 12.13
N CYS A 498 12.45 -16.75 11.02
CA CYS A 498 11.25 -15.95 10.99
C CYS A 498 10.05 -16.81 10.62
N VAL A 499 8.94 -16.59 11.31
CA VAL A 499 7.65 -17.19 11.02
C VAL A 499 6.64 -16.07 10.78
N GLU A 500 5.91 -16.17 9.69
CA GLU A 500 4.82 -15.24 9.41
C GLU A 500 3.53 -15.75 10.07
N VAL A 501 2.91 -14.89 10.89
CA VAL A 501 1.60 -15.14 11.49
C VAL A 501 0.57 -14.32 10.73
N ALA A 502 -0.50 -14.96 10.22
CA ALA A 502 -1.54 -14.26 9.49
C ALA A 502 -2.19 -13.16 10.35
N PHE A 503 -2.65 -12.10 9.70
CA PHE A 503 -3.51 -11.17 10.38
C PHE A 503 -4.94 -11.74 10.51
N PRO A 504 -5.70 -11.38 11.56
CA PRO A 504 -7.05 -11.91 11.75
C PRO A 504 -7.99 -11.54 10.63
N CYS A 505 -8.97 -12.42 10.37
CA CYS A 505 -10.03 -12.14 9.42
C CYS A 505 -10.74 -10.85 9.79
N GLN A 506 -10.85 -9.95 8.82
CA GLN A 506 -11.48 -8.65 8.98
C GLN A 506 -12.97 -8.74 8.62
N SER A 507 -13.73 -7.67 8.86
CA SER A 507 -15.11 -7.57 8.37
C SER A 507 -15.28 -6.33 7.50
N PRO A 508 -16.21 -6.32 6.53
CA PRO A 508 -16.45 -5.14 5.69
C PRO A 508 -16.83 -3.87 6.49
N GLU A 509 -17.37 -4.02 7.70
CA GLU A 509 -17.67 -2.90 8.60
C GLU A 509 -16.42 -2.38 9.33
N ARG A 510 -15.32 -3.15 9.31
CA ARG A 510 -14.08 -2.90 10.04
C ARG A 510 -12.83 -3.23 9.19
N PRO A 511 -12.65 -2.62 8.01
CA PRO A 511 -11.41 -2.76 7.27
C PRO A 511 -10.27 -2.06 8.03
N ILE A 512 -9.17 -2.78 8.22
CA ILE A 512 -7.95 -2.36 8.88
C ILE A 512 -6.80 -2.46 7.88
N MET A 513 -6.21 -1.31 7.57
CA MET A 513 -5.01 -1.19 6.74
C MET A 513 -3.79 -1.12 7.64
N LEU A 514 -2.88 -2.09 7.52
CA LEU A 514 -1.68 -2.16 8.35
C LEU A 514 -0.47 -1.50 7.70
N PHE A 515 -0.68 -0.37 7.02
CA PHE A 515 0.37 0.48 6.49
C PHE A 515 0.12 1.92 6.91
N LYS A 516 1.20 2.70 7.03
CA LYS A 516 1.16 4.06 7.60
C LYS A 516 0.47 4.14 8.97
N HIS A 517 0.40 3.02 9.70
CA HIS A 517 -0.09 2.95 11.06
C HIS A 517 1.06 3.26 12.03
N ALA A 518 0.71 3.57 13.28
CA ALA A 518 1.67 3.48 14.38
C ALA A 518 1.29 2.28 15.26
N SER A 519 2.28 1.69 15.92
CA SER A 519 2.01 0.72 16.96
C SER A 519 3.04 0.79 18.08
N VAL A 520 2.63 0.38 19.27
CA VAL A 520 3.46 0.35 20.48
C VAL A 520 3.33 -1.02 21.15
N LEU A 521 4.40 -1.51 21.76
CA LEU A 521 4.40 -2.71 22.59
C LEU A 521 4.15 -2.32 24.05
N CYS A 522 2.96 -2.67 24.56
CA CYS A 522 2.55 -2.43 25.94
C CYS A 522 2.42 -3.78 26.66
N GLU A 523 3.37 -4.10 27.53
CA GLU A 523 3.47 -5.40 28.21
C GLU A 523 3.50 -6.56 27.17
N ASP A 524 2.47 -7.41 27.18
CA ASP A 524 2.34 -8.56 26.27
C ASP A 524 1.42 -8.28 25.06
N ALA A 525 1.15 -7.01 24.75
CA ALA A 525 0.25 -6.66 23.67
C ALA A 525 0.80 -5.57 22.75
N ILE A 526 0.60 -5.75 21.45
CA ILE A 526 0.87 -4.70 20.46
C ILE A 526 -0.42 -3.92 20.25
N VAL A 527 -0.37 -2.61 20.50
CA VAL A 527 -1.48 -1.70 20.22
C VAL A 527 -1.21 -0.98 18.92
N VAL A 528 -2.07 -1.16 17.93
CA VAL A 528 -2.04 -0.52 16.62
C VAL A 528 -3.06 0.61 16.59
N THR A 529 -2.61 1.80 16.22
CA THR A 529 -3.44 3.02 16.08
C THR A 529 -3.32 3.61 14.68
N GLY A 530 -4.45 4.09 14.16
CA GLY A 530 -4.56 4.69 12.84
C GLY A 530 -4.00 3.79 11.73
N GLY A 531 -3.59 4.40 10.62
CA GLY A 531 -3.25 3.70 9.38
C GLY A 531 -4.29 3.93 8.29
N GLY A 532 -3.93 3.57 7.06
CA GLY A 532 -4.70 3.85 5.85
C GLY A 532 -4.06 4.95 4.99
N GLY A 533 -4.86 5.58 4.14
CA GLY A 533 -4.37 6.51 3.13
C GLY A 533 -5.39 6.85 2.05
N ASN A 534 -4.93 7.39 0.93
CA ASN A 534 -5.77 7.68 -0.23
C ASN A 534 -5.88 6.43 -1.11
N CYS A 535 -6.97 5.68 -0.99
CA CYS A 535 -7.12 4.40 -1.66
C CYS A 535 -7.58 4.61 -3.11
N PHE A 536 -6.71 5.20 -3.93
CA PHE A 536 -6.97 5.50 -5.33
C PHE A 536 -8.23 6.37 -5.50
N SER A 537 -9.08 6.09 -6.49
CA SER A 537 -10.35 6.78 -6.70
C SER A 537 -11.44 6.40 -5.69
N PHE A 538 -11.19 5.45 -4.78
CA PHE A 538 -12.19 4.98 -3.83
C PHE A 538 -12.45 5.96 -2.68
N GLY A 539 -11.51 6.88 -2.47
CA GLY A 539 -11.51 7.87 -1.41
C GLY A 539 -10.47 7.59 -0.32
N THR A 540 -10.42 8.47 0.66
CA THR A 540 -9.50 8.31 1.81
C THR A 540 -10.09 7.36 2.84
N HIS A 541 -9.31 6.37 3.25
CA HIS A 541 -9.63 5.51 4.39
C HIS A 541 -8.70 5.80 5.56
N PHE A 542 -9.28 5.87 6.75
CA PHE A 542 -8.54 5.86 8.01
C PHE A 542 -9.04 4.69 8.85
N ASN A 543 -8.14 3.98 9.50
CA ASN A 543 -8.53 2.94 10.46
C ASN A 543 -9.37 3.58 11.59
N LYS A 544 -10.63 3.14 11.71
CA LYS A 544 -11.60 3.63 12.70
C LYS A 544 -11.59 2.82 13.99
N TRP A 545 -10.57 1.98 14.18
CA TRP A 545 -10.46 1.05 15.29
C TRP A 545 -9.04 1.04 15.84
N ILE A 546 -8.93 1.02 17.16
CA ILE A 546 -7.70 0.67 17.86
C ILE A 546 -7.69 -0.85 17.97
N VAL A 547 -6.58 -1.46 17.57
CA VAL A 547 -6.40 -2.90 17.57
C VAL A 547 -5.36 -3.27 18.62
N LYS A 548 -5.70 -4.19 19.53
CA LYS A 548 -4.79 -4.74 20.53
C LYS A 548 -4.55 -6.22 20.21
N ILE A 549 -3.34 -6.54 19.80
CA ILE A 549 -2.90 -7.87 19.41
C ILE A 549 -2.27 -8.55 20.62
N ASP A 550 -2.73 -9.74 20.97
CA ASP A 550 -2.13 -10.57 22.03
C ASP A 550 -0.85 -11.22 21.49
N VAL A 551 0.31 -10.77 21.97
CA VAL A 551 1.61 -11.27 21.49
C VAL A 551 1.75 -12.76 21.76
N ARG A 552 1.22 -13.27 22.88
CA ARG A 552 1.33 -14.70 23.24
C ARG A 552 0.64 -15.59 22.22
N SER A 553 -0.45 -15.11 21.60
CA SER A 553 -1.14 -15.83 20.52
C SER A 553 -0.32 -15.93 19.23
N CYS A 554 0.63 -15.01 19.00
CA CYS A 554 1.59 -15.10 17.91
C CYS A 554 2.69 -16.13 18.20
N LEU A 555 2.97 -16.38 19.50
CA LEU A 555 4.02 -17.29 19.94
C LEU A 555 3.54 -18.72 20.19
N SER A 556 2.25 -18.93 20.46
CA SER A 556 1.68 -20.22 20.88
C SER A 556 1.85 -21.36 19.87
N ASN A 557 2.31 -21.03 18.65
CA ASN A 557 2.58 -21.98 17.59
C ASN A 557 4.04 -21.97 17.12
N LEU A 558 4.96 -21.24 17.78
CA LEU A 558 6.36 -21.04 17.33
C LEU A 558 7.30 -22.22 17.56
#